data_AF-A0A2N1WIJ1-F1
#
_entry.id   AF-A0A2N1WIJ1-F1
#
_cell.length_a   1.000
_cell.length_b   1.000
_cell.length_c   1.000
_cell.angle_alpha   90.00
_cell.angle_beta   90.00
_cell.angle_gamma   90.00
#
_symmetry.space_group_name_H-M   'P 1'
#
loop_
_entity.id
_entity.type
_entity.pdbx_description
1 polymer ?
#
loop_
_entity_poly.entity_id
_entity_poly.type
_entity_poly.pdbx_seq_one_letter_code
_entity_poly.pdbx_strand_id
1 'polypeptide(L)'
;NRAISFERGVLSPYIDASYRHESGNDGYMLRPRVVGAGAFGPTVEINDPDRNFARVDLGLSWVFLSGQQLFVSYSTLLAESDTTRHSIFFGFRGEF
;
A
#
# COMPACT_ATOMS: atom_id res chain seq x y z
N ASN A 1 15.58 1.93 -16.23
CA ASN A 1 16.04 0.73 -15.47
C ASN A 1 16.89 -0.15 -16.37
N ARG A 2 18.19 -0.30 -16.05
CA ARG A 2 19.09 -1.22 -16.76
C ARG A 2 19.39 -2.40 -15.85
N ALA A 3 19.16 -3.61 -16.35
CA ALA A 3 19.50 -4.83 -15.63
C ALA A 3 21.02 -5.06 -15.64
N ILE A 4 21.53 -5.70 -14.59
CA ILE A 4 22.93 -6.07 -14.42
C ILE A 4 23.01 -7.59 -14.46
N SER A 5 23.69 -8.10 -15.48
CA SER A 5 23.92 -9.54 -15.64
C SER A 5 25.13 -9.98 -14.82
N PHE A 6 24.97 -11.08 -14.10
CA PHE A 6 26.02 -11.78 -13.37
C PHE A 6 26.11 -13.22 -13.88
N GLU A 7 27.19 -13.92 -13.55
CA GLU A 7 27.36 -15.34 -13.89
C GLU A 7 26.25 -16.24 -13.32
N ARG A 8 25.57 -15.78 -12.26
CA ARG A 8 24.55 -16.57 -11.53
C ARG A 8 23.13 -16.06 -11.73
N GLY A 9 22.91 -15.10 -12.65
CA GLY A 9 21.58 -14.57 -12.93
C GLY A 9 21.57 -13.10 -13.32
N VAL A 10 20.39 -12.49 -13.26
CA VAL A 10 20.18 -11.09 -13.64
C VAL A 10 19.58 -10.33 -12.47
N LEU A 11 20.23 -9.24 -12.06
CA LEU A 11 19.74 -8.29 -11.08
C LEU A 11 19.09 -7.10 -11.78
N SER A 12 17.84 -6.82 -11.47
CA SER A 12 17.07 -5.73 -12.08
C SER A 12 16.54 -4.79 -11.00
N PRO A 13 17.06 -3.55 -10.90
CA PRO A 13 16.43 -2.50 -10.11
C PRO A 13 15.15 -2.02 -10.78
N TYR A 14 14.16 -1.65 -9.96
CA TYR A 14 12.92 -1.08 -10.43
C TYR A 14 12.43 0.05 -9.51
N ILE A 15 11.62 0.92 -10.11
CA ILE A 15 10.82 1.93 -9.44
C ILE A 15 9.40 1.77 -9.97
N ASP A 16 8.42 1.79 -9.08
CA ASP A 16 7.00 1.82 -9.41
C ASP A 16 6.37 3.02 -8.70
N ALA A 17 5.44 3.69 -9.38
CA ALA A 17 4.67 4.79 -8.81
C ALA A 17 3.22 4.60 -9.21
N SER A 18 2.34 4.58 -8.22
CA SER A 18 0.90 4.43 -8.44
C SER A 18 0.12 5.50 -7.70
N TYR A 19 -0.98 5.93 -8.31
CA TYR A 19 -1.96 6.83 -7.71
C TYR A 19 -3.29 6.11 -7.64
N ARG A 20 -4.00 6.22 -6.51
CA ARG A 20 -5.33 5.65 -6.35
C ARG A 20 -6.29 6.71 -5.82
N HIS A 21 -7.48 6.68 -6.40
CA HIS A 21 -8.64 7.39 -5.90
C HIS A 21 -9.65 6.35 -5.39
N GLU A 22 -10.04 6.44 -4.12
CA GLU A 22 -11.07 5.59 -3.55
C GLU A 22 -12.42 6.33 -3.59
N SER A 23 -13.41 5.69 -4.22
CA SER A 23 -14.79 6.17 -4.29
C SER A 23 -15.69 5.31 -3.40
N GLY A 24 -16.67 5.94 -2.74
CA GLY A 24 -17.63 5.24 -1.86
C GLY A 24 -17.17 5.03 -0.42
N ASN A 25 -16.04 5.62 -0.01
CA ASN A 25 -15.63 5.68 1.39
C ASN A 25 -16.18 6.95 2.04
N ASP A 26 -17.51 7.01 2.18
CA ASP A 26 -18.14 8.06 2.97
C ASP A 26 -17.92 7.70 4.45
N GLY A 27 -17.37 8.63 5.22
CA GLY A 27 -17.04 8.44 6.63
C GLY A 27 -18.16 7.76 7.42
N TYR A 28 -17.77 6.96 8.41
CA TYR A 28 -18.70 6.32 9.33
C TYR A 28 -19.33 7.37 10.25
N MET A 29 -20.65 7.44 10.24
CA MET A 29 -21.42 8.24 11.18
C MET A 29 -21.93 7.37 12.34
N LEU A 30 -21.63 7.76 13.58
CA LEU A 30 -22.33 7.27 14.76
C LEU A 30 -23.53 8.16 15.06
N ARG A 31 -24.67 7.50 15.29
CA ARG A 31 -25.86 8.14 15.85
C ARG A 31 -26.19 7.48 17.20
N PRO A 32 -25.50 7.87 18.28
CA PRO A 32 -25.85 7.39 19.61
C PRO A 32 -27.28 7.79 19.96
N ARG A 33 -28.05 6.84 20.49
CA ARG A 33 -29.38 7.08 21.05
C ARG A 33 -29.40 6.67 22.52
N VAL A 34 -29.92 7.54 23.38
CA VAL A 34 -30.15 7.22 24.80
C VAL A 34 -31.51 6.54 24.92
N VAL A 35 -31.55 5.39 25.59
CA VAL A 35 -32.81 4.66 25.83
C VAL A 35 -33.71 5.54 26.71
N GLY A 36 -34.88 5.94 26.18
CA GLY A 36 -35.85 6.79 26.89
C GLY A 36 -35.79 8.29 26.56
N ALA A 37 -34.82 8.75 25.76
CA ALA A 37 -34.79 10.11 25.23
C ALA A 37 -35.45 10.19 23.83
N GLY A 38 -36.03 11.34 23.47
CA GLY A 38 -36.66 11.57 22.16
C GLY A 38 -35.71 11.42 20.97
N ALA A 39 -36.27 11.40 19.75
CA ALA A 39 -35.60 11.01 18.49
C ALA A 39 -34.38 11.84 18.03
N PHE A 40 -33.94 12.83 18.81
CA PHE A 40 -32.84 13.73 18.47
C PHE A 40 -31.57 13.35 19.25
N GLY A 41 -30.77 12.45 18.68
CA GLY A 41 -29.40 12.20 19.10
C GLY A 41 -28.40 12.97 18.23
N PRO A 42 -27.22 13.36 18.76
CA PRO A 42 -26.18 13.97 17.93
C PRO A 42 -25.71 12.98 16.86
N THR A 43 -25.42 13.45 15.65
CA THR A 43 -24.67 12.69 14.65
C THR A 43 -23.20 13.04 14.81
N VAL A 44 -22.36 12.04 15.02
CA VAL A 44 -20.91 12.20 15.16
C VAL A 44 -20.25 11.46 14.00
N GLU A 45 -19.49 12.19 13.20
CA GLU A 45 -18.61 11.61 12.18
C GLU A 45 -17.33 11.12 12.87
N ILE A 46 -16.98 9.84 12.68
CA ILE A 46 -15.84 9.23 13.40
C ILE A 46 -14.57 9.21 12.56
N ASN A 47 -14.68 9.26 11.22
CA ASN A 47 -13.54 9.29 10.33
C ASN A 47 -13.84 10.08 9.06
N ASP A 48 -12.80 10.73 8.54
CA ASP A 48 -12.75 11.28 7.19
C ASP A 48 -11.60 10.57 6.46
N PRO A 49 -11.88 9.45 5.77
CA PRO A 49 -10.82 8.68 5.13
C PRO A 49 -10.26 9.41 3.92
N ASP A 50 -8.93 9.45 3.82
CA ASP A 50 -8.25 10.00 2.64
C ASP A 50 -8.69 9.28 1.36
N ARG A 51 -9.27 10.05 0.44
CA ARG A 51 -9.80 9.52 -0.83
C ARG A 51 -8.76 9.41 -1.92
N ASN A 52 -7.58 9.99 -1.73
CA ASN A 52 -6.53 10.04 -2.74
C ASN A 52 -5.20 9.76 -2.07
N PHE A 53 -4.47 8.77 -2.57
CA PHE A 53 -3.12 8.48 -2.09
C PHE A 53 -2.25 8.03 -3.24
N ALA A 54 -0.97 8.34 -3.13
CA ALA A 54 0.06 7.87 -4.05
C ALA A 54 0.99 6.91 -3.32
N ARG A 55 1.52 5.93 -4.03
CA ARG A 55 2.55 5.03 -3.53
C ARG A 55 3.75 5.08 -4.46
N VAL A 56 4.93 5.05 -3.87
CA VAL A 56 6.18 4.87 -4.59
C VAL A 56 6.90 3.66 -4.00
N ASP A 57 7.32 2.76 -4.88
CA ASP A 57 8.08 1.56 -4.55
C ASP A 57 9.45 1.61 -5.24
N LEU A 58 10.50 1.31 -4.48
CA LEU A 58 11.86 1.15 -4.95
C LEU A 58 12.32 -0.27 -4.63
N GLY A 59 12.77 -1.03 -5.63
CA GLY A 59 13.09 -2.42 -5.41
C GLY A 59 14.18 -3.00 -6.29
N LEU A 60 14.57 -4.21 -5.92
CA LEU A 60 15.51 -5.06 -6.62
C LEU A 60 14.86 -6.43 -6.83
N SER A 61 15.06 -6.98 -8.01
CA SER A 61 14.70 -8.38 -8.32
C SER A 61 15.92 -9.10 -8.85
N TRP A 62 16.16 -10.32 -8.36
CA TRP A 62 17.22 -11.19 -8.86
C TRP A 62 16.56 -12.46 -9.41
N VAL A 63 16.74 -12.70 -10.71
CA VAL A 63 16.36 -13.95 -11.37
C VAL A 63 17.61 -14.83 -11.52
N PHE A 64 17.63 -15.98 -10.85
CA PHE A 64 18.71 -16.96 -10.96
C PHE A 64 18.62 -17.73 -12.28
N LEU A 65 19.74 -18.28 -12.75
CA LEU A 65 19.75 -19.11 -13.97
C LEU A 65 18.88 -20.37 -13.87
N SER A 66 18.64 -20.84 -12.65
CA SER A 66 17.73 -21.94 -12.32
C SER A 66 16.24 -21.58 -12.46
N GLY A 67 15.91 -20.33 -12.79
CA GLY A 67 14.53 -19.83 -12.91
C GLY A 67 13.90 -19.36 -11.58
N GLN A 68 14.56 -19.59 -10.45
CA GLN A 68 14.13 -19.06 -9.15
C GLN A 68 14.31 -17.54 -9.11
N GLN A 69 13.51 -16.86 -8.29
CA GLN A 69 13.55 -15.40 -8.17
C GLN A 69 13.50 -14.95 -6.71
N LEU A 70 14.32 -13.96 -6.38
CA LEU A 70 14.24 -13.19 -5.13
C LEU A 70 13.87 -11.74 -5.43
N PHE A 71 13.14 -11.11 -4.51
CA PHE A 71 12.83 -9.70 -4.59
C PHE A 71 12.84 -9.03 -3.22
N VAL A 72 13.27 -7.77 -3.21
CA VAL A 72 13.17 -6.86 -2.07
C VAL A 72 12.69 -5.50 -2.56
N SER A 73 11.80 -4.86 -1.81
CA SER A 73 11.39 -3.49 -2.09
C SER A 73 11.11 -2.69 -0.84
N TYR A 74 11.33 -1.40 -0.95
CA TYR A 74 10.89 -0.39 0.00
C TYR A 74 9.73 0.38 -0.62
N SER A 75 8.67 0.55 0.15
CA SER A 75 7.43 1.20 -0.25
C SER A 75 7.12 2.35 0.67
N THR A 76 6.71 3.48 0.10
CA THR A 76 6.20 4.62 0.85
C THR A 76 4.85 5.06 0.30
N LEU A 77 3.93 5.33 1.22
CA LEU A 77 2.66 5.97 0.93
C LEU A 77 2.82 7.48 1.06
N LEU A 78 2.22 8.22 0.14
CA LEU A 78 2.29 9.67 0.01
C LEU A 78 0.87 10.22 -0.11
N ALA A 79 0.68 11.48 0.31
CA ALA A 79 -0.59 12.20 0.22
C ALA A 79 -1.77 11.58 1.00
N GLU A 80 -1.48 10.73 1.99
CA GLU A 80 -2.43 10.35 3.04
C GLU A 80 -2.22 11.33 4.21
N SER A 81 -3.25 12.08 4.58
CA SER A 81 -3.19 13.22 5.49
C SER A 81 -2.87 12.81 6.93
N ASP A 82 -3.34 11.64 7.35
CA ASP A 82 -3.19 11.16 8.72
C ASP A 82 -2.20 9.99 8.89
N THR A 83 -1.76 9.37 7.80
CA THR A 83 -0.91 8.17 7.85
C THR A 83 0.33 8.29 6.97
N THR A 84 1.50 8.25 7.60
CA THR A 84 2.75 7.94 6.91
C THR A 84 3.05 6.46 7.07
N ARG A 85 3.10 5.72 5.96
CA ARG A 85 3.41 4.29 5.97
C ARG A 85 4.64 3.98 5.14
N HIS A 86 5.62 3.38 5.81
CA HIS A 86 6.80 2.79 5.17
C HIS A 86 6.72 1.27 5.33
N SER A 87 7.07 0.53 4.29
CA SER A 87 7.05 -0.93 4.31
C SER A 87 8.23 -1.49 3.54
N ILE A 88 8.79 -2.58 4.05
CA ILE A 88 9.82 -3.36 3.35
C ILE A 88 9.20 -4.71 3.02
N PHE A 89 9.21 -5.07 1.74
CA PHE A 89 8.76 -6.36 1.26
C PHE A 89 9.97 -7.21 0.89
N PHE A 90 9.92 -8.47 1.27
CA PHE A 90 10.86 -9.49 0.84
C PHE A 90 10.07 -10.69 0.34
N GLY A 91 10.53 -11.32 -0.73
CA GLY A 91 9.92 -12.57 -1.16
C GLY A 91 10.76 -13.37 -2.12
N PHE A 92 10.26 -14.57 -2.36
CA PHE A 92 10.88 -15.61 -3.17
C PHE A 92 9.81 -16.26 -4.04
N ARG A 93 10.18 -16.61 -5.27
CA ARG A 93 9.39 -17.42 -6.19
C ARG A 93 10.24 -18.57 -6.70
N GLY A 94 9.68 -19.77 -6.65
CA GLY A 94 10.26 -20.97 -7.24
C GLY A 94 9.14 -21.88 -7.75
N GLU A 95 9.48 -22.74 -8.69
CA GLU A 95 8.61 -23.79 -9.22
C GLU A 95 9.26 -25.14 -8.85
N PHE A 96 8.44 -26.15 -8.56
CA PHE A 96 8.87 -27.46 -8.07
C PHE A 96 8.21 -28.59 -8.84
#